data_AF-A0A5M4FFT4-F1
#
_entry.id   AF-A0A5M4FFT4-F1
#
_cell.length_a   1.000
_cell.length_b   1.000
_cell.length_c   1.000
_cell.angle_alpha   90.00
_cell.angle_beta   90.00
_cell.angle_gamma   90.00
#
_symmetry.space_group_name_H-M   'P 1'
#
loop_
_entity.id
_entity.type
_entity.pdbx_description
1 polymer ?
#
loop_
_entity_poly.entity_id
_entity_poly.type
_entity_poly.pdbx_seq_one_letter_code
_entity_poly.pdbx_strand_id
1 'polypeptide(L)'
;MRFGGIVLVALLTLGACSSDPEPKEPKRTATSATPTATPPTMPAQAKEDTPEGAAAFVKHYIDVFNYAASTGDVEELSRLSAPGCKPCKRYADKFRAIYAKGDRISVRLWDLHDDEIELVGDTRVNADMDVNEGTIKRYRFGFDLSPKAPFVLRNITILEKP
;
A
#
# COMPACT_ATOMS: atom_id res chain seq x y z
N MET A 1 36.77 -57.18 -43.40
CA MET A 1 36.23 -57.21 -44.78
C MET A 1 35.59 -55.86 -45.05
N ARG A 2 36.00 -55.19 -46.14
CA ARG A 2 35.50 -53.89 -46.61
C ARG A 2 34.12 -54.09 -47.23
N PHE A 3 33.16 -53.21 -46.96
CA PHE A 3 32.08 -52.70 -47.85
C PHE A 3 31.43 -51.54 -47.05
N GLY A 4 31.24 -50.31 -47.53
CA GLY A 4 30.76 -49.86 -48.83
C GLY A 4 29.56 -48.94 -48.50
N GLY A 5 29.67 -47.64 -48.82
CA GLY A 5 28.78 -46.59 -48.30
C GLY A 5 27.35 -46.57 -48.84
N ILE A 6 26.51 -45.73 -48.22
CA ILE A 6 25.28 -45.20 -48.81
C ILE A 6 25.16 -43.72 -48.41
N VAL A 7 25.14 -42.88 -49.43
CA VAL A 7 24.87 -41.44 -49.41
C VAL A 7 23.35 -41.24 -49.36
N LEU A 8 22.84 -40.42 -48.45
CA LEU A 8 21.45 -39.98 -48.41
C LEU A 8 21.40 -38.46 -48.55
N VAL A 9 21.10 -38.01 -49.77
CA VAL A 9 20.87 -36.61 -50.13
C VAL A 9 19.45 -36.23 -49.70
N ALA A 10 19.33 -35.33 -48.73
CA ALA A 10 18.06 -34.71 -48.36
C ALA A 10 17.90 -33.37 -49.11
N LEU A 11 17.01 -33.36 -50.10
CA LEU A 11 16.55 -32.17 -50.82
C LEU A 11 15.60 -31.37 -49.92
N LEU A 12 16.04 -30.22 -49.41
CA LEU A 12 15.19 -29.20 -48.79
C LEU A 12 14.76 -28.20 -49.86
N THR A 13 13.50 -28.29 -50.30
CA THR A 13 12.88 -27.33 -51.21
C THR A 13 12.55 -26.04 -50.46
N LEU A 14 13.30 -24.96 -50.71
CA LEU A 14 12.93 -23.61 -50.29
C LEU A 14 11.77 -23.09 -51.16
N GLY A 15 10.65 -22.78 -50.52
CA GLY A 15 9.49 -22.17 -51.15
C GLY A 15 8.98 -20.96 -50.35
N ALA A 16 8.69 -19.91 -51.12
CA ALA A 16 7.82 -18.76 -50.82
C ALA A 16 8.41 -17.54 -50.08
N CYS A 17 8.80 -16.55 -50.90
CA CYS A 17 8.81 -15.13 -50.57
C CYS A 17 7.40 -14.65 -50.15
N SER A 18 7.33 -13.79 -49.13
CA SER A 18 6.35 -12.70 -49.11
C SER A 18 6.93 -11.53 -48.32
N SER A 19 7.25 -10.45 -49.03
CA SER A 19 7.57 -9.16 -48.45
C SER A 19 6.28 -8.52 -47.96
N ASP A 20 6.08 -8.44 -46.64
CA ASP A 20 4.99 -7.67 -46.05
C ASP A 20 5.59 -6.52 -45.24
N PRO A 21 5.21 -5.24 -45.50
CA PRO A 21 5.74 -4.10 -44.78
C PRO A 21 5.11 -4.04 -43.39
N GLU A 22 5.94 -4.21 -42.35
CA GLU A 22 5.50 -4.12 -40.95
C GLU A 22 4.71 -2.81 -40.70
N PRO A 23 3.46 -2.91 -40.24
CA PRO A 23 2.66 -1.76 -39.87
C PRO A 23 3.38 -0.94 -38.80
N LYS A 24 3.54 0.36 -39.04
CA LYS A 24 4.00 1.30 -38.02
C LYS A 24 3.02 1.26 -36.86
N GLU A 25 3.41 0.60 -35.76
CA GLU A 25 2.64 0.62 -34.53
C GLU A 25 2.45 2.08 -34.11
N PRO A 26 1.20 2.54 -33.87
CA PRO A 26 1.01 3.86 -33.30
C PRO A 26 1.64 3.83 -31.91
N LYS A 27 2.55 4.79 -31.68
CA LYS A 27 3.13 5.11 -30.38
C LYS A 27 2.01 5.06 -29.35
N ARG A 28 2.00 4.05 -28.48
CA ARG A 28 1.13 4.04 -27.30
C ARG A 28 1.58 5.25 -26.49
N THR A 29 0.85 6.35 -26.63
CA THR A 29 0.85 7.39 -25.63
C THR A 29 0.38 6.68 -24.37
N ALA A 30 1.32 6.37 -23.49
CA ALA A 30 1.03 5.95 -22.13
C ALA A 30 0.37 7.16 -21.46
N THR A 31 -0.91 7.36 -21.72
CA THR A 31 -1.78 8.04 -20.79
C THR A 31 -1.82 7.09 -19.59
N SER A 32 -0.87 7.27 -18.67
CA SER A 32 -1.01 6.77 -17.30
C SER A 32 -2.23 7.46 -16.71
N ALA A 33 -3.40 6.93 -17.00
CA ALA A 33 -4.51 7.04 -16.08
C ALA A 33 -4.02 6.32 -14.83
N THR A 34 -3.52 7.05 -13.85
CA THR A 34 -3.36 6.51 -12.50
C THR A 34 -4.73 5.94 -12.16
N PRO A 35 -4.87 4.62 -11.91
CA PRO A 35 -6.14 4.11 -11.44
C PRO A 35 -6.53 4.96 -10.23
N THR A 36 -7.73 5.53 -10.27
CA THR A 36 -8.28 6.26 -9.12
C THR A 36 -8.41 5.23 -8.01
N ALA A 37 -7.38 5.11 -7.18
CA ALA A 37 -7.38 4.19 -6.07
C ALA A 37 -8.59 4.56 -5.21
N THR A 38 -9.42 3.58 -4.89
CA THR A 38 -10.55 3.78 -3.99
C THR A 38 -10.05 3.70 -2.55
N PRO A 39 -10.62 4.49 -1.62
CA PRO A 39 -10.29 4.37 -0.21
C PRO A 39 -10.49 2.93 0.29
N PRO A 40 -9.64 2.44 1.20
CA PRO A 40 -9.84 1.14 1.84
C PRO A 40 -11.22 1.07 2.50
N THR A 41 -11.88 -0.09 2.38
CA THR A 41 -13.18 -0.31 3.02
C THR A 41 -13.00 -0.86 4.42
N MET A 42 -13.73 -0.31 5.41
CA MET A 42 -13.64 -0.75 6.80
C MET A 42 -14.14 -2.20 6.96
N PRO A 43 -13.29 -3.12 7.47
CA PRO A 43 -13.69 -4.52 7.66
C PRO A 43 -14.76 -4.66 8.75
N ALA A 44 -15.55 -5.74 8.68
CA ALA A 44 -16.63 -5.99 9.64
C ALA A 44 -16.10 -6.13 11.08
N GLN A 45 -14.99 -6.85 11.24
CA GLN A 45 -14.33 -7.08 12.54
C GLN A 45 -13.92 -5.77 13.22
N ALA A 46 -13.50 -4.74 12.48
CA ALA A 46 -13.15 -3.43 13.05
C ALA A 46 -14.34 -2.67 13.68
N LYS A 47 -15.55 -3.22 13.59
CA LYS A 47 -16.77 -2.67 14.18
C LYS A 47 -17.19 -3.40 15.46
N GLU A 48 -16.46 -4.45 15.84
CA GLU A 48 -16.74 -5.24 17.03
C GLU A 48 -16.09 -4.59 18.26
N ASP A 49 -16.79 -4.60 19.39
CA ASP A 49 -16.31 -4.06 20.67
C ASP A 49 -15.43 -5.12 21.39
N THR A 50 -14.36 -5.53 20.72
CA THR A 50 -13.44 -6.60 21.15
C THR A 50 -11.97 -6.20 20.94
N PRO A 51 -11.02 -6.86 21.61
CA PRO A 51 -9.59 -6.65 21.35
C PRO A 51 -9.20 -6.87 19.88
N GLU A 52 -9.75 -7.92 19.27
CA GLU A 52 -9.52 -8.24 17.87
C GLU A 52 -10.15 -7.20 16.94
N GLY A 53 -11.28 -6.60 17.35
CA GLY A 53 -11.90 -5.49 16.63
C GLY A 53 -11.06 -4.21 16.70
N ALA A 54 -10.48 -3.91 17.86
CA ALA A 54 -9.54 -2.80 18.03
C ALA A 54 -8.27 -2.97 17.17
N ALA A 55 -7.69 -4.17 17.16
CA ALA A 55 -6.55 -4.49 16.30
C ALA A 55 -6.90 -4.36 14.81
N ALA A 56 -8.05 -4.92 14.39
CA ALA A 56 -8.53 -4.79 13.02
C ALA A 56 -8.79 -3.33 12.61
N PHE A 57 -9.27 -2.50 13.54
CA PHE A 57 -9.42 -1.07 13.31
C PHE A 57 -8.07 -0.38 13.09
N VAL A 58 -7.07 -0.65 13.92
CA VAL A 58 -5.72 -0.07 13.74
C VAL A 58 -5.14 -0.47 12.39
N LYS A 59 -5.20 -1.74 12.03
CA LYS A 59 -4.75 -2.21 10.70
C LYS A 59 -5.42 -1.44 9.57
N HIS A 60 -6.75 -1.32 9.62
CA HIS A 60 -7.50 -0.54 8.64
C HIS A 60 -7.11 0.94 8.62
N TYR A 61 -6.88 1.56 9.78
CA TYR A 61 -6.43 2.95 9.86
C TYR A 61 -5.06 3.15 9.19
N ILE A 62 -4.12 2.20 9.34
CA ILE A 62 -2.81 2.25 8.66
C ILE A 62 -2.96 2.12 7.14
N ASP A 63 -3.89 1.30 6.66
CA ASP A 63 -4.18 1.21 5.23
C ASP A 63 -4.75 2.55 4.69
N VAL A 64 -5.68 3.15 5.43
CA VAL A 64 -6.23 4.48 5.11
C VAL A 64 -5.16 5.57 5.16
N PHE A 65 -4.23 5.49 6.11
CA PHE A 65 -3.09 6.40 6.21
C PHE A 65 -2.20 6.33 4.97
N ASN A 66 -1.84 5.12 4.52
CA ASN A 66 -1.00 4.93 3.34
C ASN A 66 -1.74 5.29 2.05
N TYR A 67 -3.06 5.05 2.00
CA TYR A 67 -3.92 5.55 0.93
C TYR A 67 -3.86 7.08 0.86
N ALA A 68 -4.07 7.76 1.98
CA ALA A 68 -4.02 9.21 2.05
C ALA A 68 -2.63 9.77 1.70
N ALA A 69 -1.56 9.09 2.11
CA ALA A 69 -0.21 9.44 1.73
C ALA A 69 0.02 9.33 0.20
N SER A 70 -0.44 8.23 -0.40
CA SER A 70 -0.22 7.93 -1.83
C SER A 70 -1.15 8.64 -2.80
N THR A 71 -2.24 9.25 -2.32
CA THR A 71 -3.23 9.92 -3.16
C THR A 71 -3.43 11.39 -2.83
N GLY A 72 -3.11 11.81 -1.60
CA GLY A 72 -3.46 13.12 -1.07
C GLY A 72 -4.93 13.23 -0.62
N ASP A 73 -5.74 12.18 -0.81
CA ASP A 73 -7.11 12.12 -0.29
C ASP A 73 -7.10 11.74 1.20
N VAL A 74 -7.38 12.74 2.03
CA VAL A 74 -7.31 12.64 3.50
C VAL A 74 -8.69 12.57 4.15
N GLU A 75 -9.76 12.44 3.38
CA GLU A 75 -11.13 12.50 3.90
C GLU A 75 -11.37 11.36 4.91
N GLU A 76 -11.13 10.12 4.50
CA GLU A 76 -11.34 8.96 5.35
C GLU A 76 -10.39 8.93 6.55
N LEU A 77 -9.12 9.35 6.36
CA LEU A 77 -8.15 9.49 7.45
C LEU A 77 -8.66 10.49 8.51
N SER A 78 -9.26 11.59 8.06
CA SER A 78 -9.85 12.60 8.95
C SER A 78 -11.11 12.07 9.64
N ARG A 79 -11.95 11.31 8.94
CA ARG A 79 -13.18 10.70 9.47
C ARG A 79 -12.90 9.70 10.60
N LEU A 80 -11.85 8.90 10.46
CA LEU A 80 -11.43 7.91 11.45
C LEU A 80 -10.65 8.52 12.63
N SER A 81 -10.38 9.82 12.60
CA SER A 81 -9.62 10.53 13.62
C SER A 81 -10.53 11.41 14.46
N ALA A 82 -10.41 11.32 15.79
CA ALA A 82 -11.11 12.23 16.67
C ALA A 82 -10.61 13.68 16.44
N PRO A 83 -11.47 14.70 16.61
CA PRO A 83 -11.06 16.11 16.43
C PRO A 83 -9.85 16.53 17.28
N GLY A 84 -9.65 15.88 18.43
CA GLY A 84 -8.52 16.10 19.33
C GLY A 84 -7.22 15.39 18.94
N CYS A 85 -7.22 14.50 17.94
CA CYS A 85 -6.02 13.77 17.53
C CYS A 85 -5.04 14.67 16.77
N LYS A 86 -4.17 15.37 17.51
CA LYS A 86 -3.17 16.27 16.95
C LYS A 86 -2.20 15.56 15.98
N PRO A 87 -1.66 14.36 16.27
CA PRO A 87 -0.81 13.64 15.31
C PRO A 87 -1.55 13.30 14.02
N CYS A 88 -2.78 12.78 14.10
CA CYS A 88 -3.58 12.41 12.94
C CYS A 88 -3.81 13.62 12.02
N LYS A 89 -4.23 14.77 12.60
CA LYS A 89 -4.41 16.00 11.85
C LYS A 89 -3.14 16.49 11.17
N ARG A 90 -1.99 16.40 11.85
CA ARG A 90 -0.69 16.80 11.27
C ARG A 90 -0.34 15.97 10.04
N TYR A 91 -0.61 14.68 10.03
CA TYR A 91 -0.38 13.83 8.86
C TYR A 91 -1.34 14.17 7.71
N ALA A 92 -2.63 14.33 7.99
CA ALA A 92 -3.60 14.76 6.97
C ALA A 92 -3.21 16.12 6.34
N ASP A 93 -2.83 17.11 7.16
CA ASP A 93 -2.36 18.41 6.67
C ASP A 93 -1.06 18.27 5.84
N LYS A 94 -0.12 17.42 6.28
CA LYS A 94 1.14 17.15 5.56
C LYS A 94 0.86 16.56 4.18
N PHE A 95 0.01 15.54 4.07
CA PHE A 95 -0.33 14.92 2.78
C PHE A 95 -1.03 15.90 1.84
N ARG A 96 -2.02 16.65 2.35
CA ARG A 96 -2.68 17.70 1.56
C ARG A 96 -1.68 18.73 1.04
N ALA A 97 -0.75 19.18 1.87
CA ALA A 97 0.24 20.19 1.49
C ALA A 97 1.24 19.66 0.44
N ILE A 98 1.66 18.40 0.53
CA ILE A 98 2.52 17.76 -0.47
C ILE A 98 1.83 17.75 -1.85
N TYR A 99 0.56 17.32 -1.90
CA TYR A 99 -0.18 17.25 -3.17
C TYR A 99 -0.53 18.63 -3.73
N ALA A 100 -0.85 19.60 -2.87
CA ALA A 100 -1.10 20.99 -3.27
C ALA A 100 0.13 21.65 -3.94
N LYS A 101 1.34 21.19 -3.62
CA LYS A 101 2.60 21.64 -4.25
C LYS A 101 2.91 20.94 -5.58
N GLY A 102 2.19 19.87 -5.92
CA GLY A 102 2.48 19.04 -7.09
C GLY A 102 3.42 17.85 -6.80
N ASP A 103 3.88 17.69 -5.57
CA ASP A 103 4.73 16.56 -5.16
C ASP A 103 3.92 15.27 -4.97
N ARG A 104 4.59 14.12 -5.00
CA ARG A 104 3.96 12.79 -4.87
C ARG A 104 4.71 11.91 -3.89
N ILE A 105 3.99 11.03 -3.21
CA ILE A 105 4.55 9.95 -2.39
C ILE A 105 4.18 8.64 -3.09
N SER A 106 5.20 7.90 -3.55
CA SER A 106 5.02 6.61 -4.24
C SER A 106 5.43 5.40 -3.40
N VAL A 107 5.89 5.62 -2.18
CA VAL A 107 6.28 4.57 -1.23
C VAL A 107 5.19 4.34 -0.19
N ARG A 108 5.05 3.10 0.28
CA ARG A 108 4.33 2.80 1.51
C ARG A 108 5.14 3.38 2.67
N LEU A 109 4.56 4.33 3.39
CA LEU A 109 5.26 5.02 4.48
C LEU A 109 5.30 4.15 5.72
N TRP A 110 4.18 3.51 6.04
CA TRP A 110 3.96 2.82 7.30
C TRP A 110 3.64 1.37 7.01
N ASP A 111 4.50 0.46 7.44
CA ASP A 111 4.30 -0.98 7.35
C ASP A 111 4.08 -1.57 8.74
N LEU A 112 2.89 -2.14 8.96
CA LEU A 112 2.47 -2.69 10.25
C LEU A 112 2.89 -4.16 10.34
N HIS A 113 3.50 -4.54 11.47
CA HIS A 113 3.82 -5.93 11.78
C HIS A 113 2.64 -6.57 12.52
N ASP A 114 1.96 -7.51 11.86
CA ASP A 114 0.74 -8.16 12.39
C ASP A 114 1.02 -9.08 13.60
N ASP A 115 2.25 -9.56 13.75
CA ASP A 115 2.69 -10.46 14.82
C ASP A 115 2.90 -9.77 16.17
N GLU A 116 3.02 -8.44 16.18
CA GLU A 116 3.35 -7.64 17.35
C GLU A 116 2.25 -6.60 17.67
N ILE A 117 0.98 -6.95 17.42
CA ILE A 117 -0.17 -6.11 17.77
C ILE A 117 -0.80 -6.57 19.09
N GLU A 118 -0.85 -5.68 20.06
CA GLU A 118 -1.33 -5.98 21.41
C GLU A 118 -2.31 -4.91 21.90
N LEU A 119 -3.45 -5.32 22.47
CA LEU A 119 -4.29 -4.41 23.24
C LEU A 119 -3.74 -4.27 24.67
N VAL A 120 -3.39 -3.05 25.06
CA VAL A 120 -2.90 -2.71 26.40
C VAL A 120 -3.97 -1.91 27.15
N GLY A 121 -4.52 -2.51 28.19
CA GLY A 121 -5.71 -1.99 28.88
C GLY A 121 -6.94 -2.09 27.98
N ASP A 122 -7.83 -1.10 28.05
CA ASP A 122 -9.12 -1.19 27.34
C ASP A 122 -9.15 -0.43 26.00
N THR A 123 -8.23 0.51 25.78
CA THR A 123 -8.38 1.49 24.69
C THR A 123 -7.10 1.79 23.92
N ARG A 124 -5.99 1.13 24.24
CA ARG A 124 -4.71 1.37 23.56
C ARG A 124 -4.27 0.10 22.85
N VAL A 125 -3.98 0.23 21.57
CA VAL A 125 -3.31 -0.82 20.79
C VAL A 125 -1.86 -0.43 20.61
N ASN A 126 -0.95 -1.30 21.00
CA ASN A 126 0.47 -1.15 20.70
C ASN A 126 0.81 -1.99 19.47
N ALA A 127 1.65 -1.46 18.59
CA ALA A 127 2.11 -2.22 17.43
C ALA A 127 3.50 -1.77 16.97
N ASP A 128 4.26 -2.74 16.46
CA ASP A 128 5.52 -2.49 15.78
C ASP A 128 5.27 -2.09 14.33
N MET A 129 6.04 -1.11 13.85
CA MET A 129 5.91 -0.58 12.50
C MET A 129 7.27 -0.26 11.90
N ASP A 130 7.44 -0.63 10.64
CA ASP A 130 8.53 -0.12 9.81
C ASP A 130 8.08 1.19 9.14
N VAL A 131 8.81 2.26 9.41
CA VAL A 131 8.55 3.61 8.88
C VAL A 131 9.58 3.93 7.81
N ASN A 132 9.11 4.24 6.60
CA ASN A 132 9.93 4.61 5.45
C ASN A 132 9.86 6.12 5.18
N GLU A 133 10.88 6.84 5.63
CA GLU A 133 11.10 8.26 5.29
C GLU A 133 12.46 8.42 4.57
N GLY A 134 12.69 7.58 3.56
CA GLY A 134 13.94 7.52 2.78
C GLY A 134 14.95 6.48 3.30
N THR A 135 14.82 6.11 4.57
CA THR A 135 15.39 4.88 5.13
C THR A 135 14.30 4.19 5.96
N ILE A 136 14.31 2.85 5.99
CA ILE A 136 13.38 2.07 6.79
C ILE A 136 13.93 1.99 8.22
N LYS A 137 13.10 2.35 9.18
CA LYS A 137 13.40 2.23 10.61
C LYS A 137 12.20 1.65 11.36
N ARG A 138 12.47 0.78 12.32
CA ARG A 138 11.43 0.15 13.14
C ARG A 138 11.12 1.01 14.37
N TYR A 139 9.84 1.15 14.66
CA TYR A 139 9.33 1.87 15.84
C TYR A 139 8.23 1.03 16.49
N ARG A 140 8.02 1.24 17.79
CA ARG A 140 6.80 0.77 18.47
C ARG A 140 5.88 1.95 18.69
N PHE A 141 4.63 1.84 18.26
CA PHE A 141 3.61 2.87 18.40
C PHE A 141 2.50 2.45 19.35
N GLY A 142 1.89 3.42 20.02
CA GLY A 142 0.65 3.29 20.77
C GLY A 142 -0.46 4.08 20.11
N PHE A 143 -1.58 3.42 19.82
CA PHE A 143 -2.78 3.94 19.20
C PHE A 143 -3.90 4.01 20.24
N ASP A 144 -4.28 5.23 20.62
CA ASP A 144 -5.36 5.44 21.60
C ASP A 144 -6.71 5.52 20.87
N LEU A 145 -7.56 4.52 21.04
CA LEU A 145 -8.87 4.41 20.40
C LEU A 145 -9.98 4.94 21.31
N SER A 146 -11.15 5.30 20.77
CA SER A 146 -12.36 5.48 21.58
C SER A 146 -12.66 4.23 22.42
N PRO A 147 -13.38 4.36 23.56
CA PRO A 147 -13.56 3.23 24.47
C PRO A 147 -14.43 2.10 23.92
N LYS A 148 -15.18 2.36 22.85
CA LYS A 148 -16.07 1.40 22.20
C LYS A 148 -16.08 1.60 20.70
N ALA A 149 -16.49 0.54 20.00
CA ALA A 149 -16.84 0.59 18.59
C ALA A 149 -18.12 1.43 18.33
N PRO A 150 -18.26 2.08 17.14
CA PRO A 150 -17.25 2.19 16.09
C PRO A 150 -16.06 3.03 16.56
N PHE A 151 -14.85 2.48 16.39
CA PHE A 151 -13.66 3.12 16.93
C PHE A 151 -13.31 4.40 16.18
N VAL A 152 -12.73 5.36 16.91
CA VAL A 152 -12.02 6.51 16.34
C VAL A 152 -10.65 6.63 17.00
N LEU A 153 -9.65 7.03 16.23
CA LEU A 153 -8.31 7.24 16.74
C LEU A 153 -8.21 8.60 17.43
N ARG A 154 -7.87 8.60 18.72
CA ARG A 154 -7.76 9.81 19.54
C ARG A 154 -6.33 10.32 19.63
N ASN A 155 -5.34 9.45 19.55
CA ASN A 155 -3.93 9.83 19.63
C ASN A 155 -3.02 8.72 19.08
N ILE A 156 -1.81 9.11 18.64
CA ILE A 156 -0.74 8.22 18.22
C ILE A 156 0.53 8.64 18.97
N THR A 157 1.19 7.71 19.63
CA THR A 157 2.41 7.96 20.41
C THR A 157 3.52 7.02 19.98
N ILE A 158 4.75 7.52 19.87
CA ILE A 158 5.93 6.66 19.71
C ILE A 158 6.32 6.17 21.10
N LEU A 159 6.30 4.85 21.28
CA LEU A 159 6.69 4.17 22.51
C LEU A 159 8.19 3.84 22.49
N GLU A 160 8.67 3.33 21.35
CA GLU A 160 10.07 2.96 21.16
C GLU A 160 10.58 3.50 19.83
N LYS A 161 11.85 3.92 19.84
CA LYS A 161 12.57 4.45 18.69
C LYS A 161 13.65 3.44 18.24
N PRO A 162 14.00 3.44 16.94
CA PRO A 162 15.11 2.68 16.39
C PRO A 162 16.45 3.07 17.00
#